data_AF-A0AB38N6N2-F1
#
_entry.id   AF-A0AB38N6N2-F1
#
_cell.length_a   1.000
_cell.length_b   1.000
_cell.length_c   1.000
_cell.angle_alpha   90.00
_cell.angle_beta   90.00
_cell.angle_gamma   90.00
#
_symmetry.space_group_name_H-M   'P 1'
#
loop_
_entity.id
_entity.type
_entity.pdbx_description
1 polymer ?
#
loop_
_entity_poly.entity_id
_entity_poly.type
_entity_poly.pdbx_seq_one_letter_code
_entity_poly.pdbx_strand_id
1 'polypeptide(L)'
;MHHLENLLSFLSEINKHLFLASEDALTRKEFKRKGITHVVSVIQSKVVVADSIKHLHIPLADSPQENIRCHFEKVLAFIDEAIAQDGKVLVHCEKGMSRSASFVIAWLMHDQHRQGLKVDYARILQDLIQIRSAVSPNKGFALQLMNYAEELNINLTSLDKDSLLNVMSYLSPKEWSALSCTSRFFKHFMAKDDMDKLWIAQLKQQFKLSEMEITFWREKKLSFSALFKLYTRLKTIIPLPVNLAFAVGFFGGESLCKLFINTQGKSELEQILAGAIVGFKSDLVQQHLGSLSPAVCQKLVNYAVMVDNVAVLGYFDGYPINWHIRNPQGNNLLFMAAFHGSYNAFVYLHLTKGVDPTQHNNTGATLLQTLCYSSNGQLIDYIKGLNCLDPDEPNYSGLTPRTIATKRKNTLLLSAFEQWPDPSDQQSLGVTKS
;
A
#
# COMPACT_ATOMS: atom_id res chain seq x y z
N MET A 1 20.00 21.54 33.39
CA MET A 1 18.97 20.58 33.83
C MET A 1 17.93 21.23 34.75
N HIS A 2 18.32 21.97 35.80
CA HIS A 2 17.36 22.63 36.71
C HIS A 2 16.29 23.54 36.08
N HIS A 3 16.59 24.26 34.99
CA HIS A 3 15.58 25.11 34.33
C HIS A 3 14.53 24.29 33.55
N LEU A 4 14.91 23.13 32.99
CA LEU A 4 13.98 22.21 32.32
C LEU A 4 13.14 21.42 33.33
N GLU A 5 13.72 21.01 34.46
CA GLU A 5 12.99 20.36 35.56
C GLU A 5 11.96 21.30 36.20
N ASN A 6 12.30 22.59 36.40
CA ASN A 6 11.34 23.59 36.86
C ASN A 6 10.26 23.89 35.82
N LEU A 7 10.57 23.82 34.52
CA LEU A 7 9.59 23.98 33.43
C LEU A 7 8.63 22.78 33.30
N LEU A 8 9.09 21.58 33.64
CA LEU A 8 8.29 20.37 33.49
C LEU A 8 7.44 20.07 34.72
N SER A 9 7.82 20.52 35.92
CA SER A 9 7.16 20.17 37.19
C SER A 9 5.92 21.00 37.55
N PHE A 10 5.69 22.15 36.90
CA PHE A 10 4.52 22.98 37.22
C PHE A 10 3.24 22.51 36.53
N LEU A 11 2.15 22.62 37.27
CA LEU A 11 0.78 22.43 36.79
C LEU A 11 0.35 23.66 36.00
N SER A 12 0.11 23.49 34.71
CA SER A 12 -0.27 24.54 33.76
C SER A 12 -1.80 24.63 33.67
N GLU A 13 -2.35 25.83 33.89
CA GLU A 13 -3.79 26.11 33.80
C GLU A 13 -4.14 26.47 32.37
N ILE A 14 -4.92 25.61 31.70
CA ILE A 14 -5.34 25.80 30.30
C ILE A 14 -6.60 26.66 30.25
N ASN A 15 -7.54 26.36 31.15
CA ASN A 15 -8.71 27.18 31.43
C ASN A 15 -9.17 26.93 32.88
N LYS A 16 -10.28 27.56 33.30
CA LYS A 16 -10.81 27.46 34.67
C LYS A 16 -11.02 26.03 35.19
N HIS A 17 -11.23 25.05 34.31
CA HIS A 17 -11.50 23.66 34.66
C HIS A 17 -10.43 22.67 34.21
N LEU A 18 -9.56 23.01 33.26
CA LEU A 18 -8.64 22.06 32.63
C LEU A 18 -7.18 22.43 32.89
N PHE A 19 -6.42 21.46 33.38
CA PHE A 19 -5.02 21.61 33.73
C PHE A 19 -4.16 20.52 33.06
N LEU A 20 -2.92 20.87 32.73
CA LEU A 20 -1.92 19.99 32.10
C LEU A 20 -0.64 19.98 32.93
N ALA A 21 -0.10 18.79 33.21
CA ALA A 21 1.17 18.66 33.94
C ALA A 21 1.94 17.39 33.61
N SER A 22 3.15 17.30 34.17
CA SER A 22 3.92 16.06 34.33
C SER A 22 3.43 15.25 35.55
N GLU A 23 3.99 14.06 35.73
CA GLU A 23 3.70 13.19 36.87
C GLU A 23 4.12 13.81 38.21
N ASP A 24 5.19 14.63 38.22
CA ASP A 24 5.69 15.31 39.42
C ASP A 24 4.66 16.23 40.07
N ALA A 25 3.66 16.70 39.31
CA ALA A 25 2.61 17.57 39.81
C ALA A 25 1.49 16.84 40.58
N LEU A 26 1.53 15.50 40.68
CA LEU A 26 0.54 14.68 41.37
C LEU A 26 0.72 14.70 42.90
N THR A 27 0.67 15.89 43.49
CA THR A 27 0.82 16.07 44.94
C THR A 27 -0.47 16.53 45.58
N ARG A 28 -0.73 16.08 46.82
CA ARG A 28 -1.88 16.54 47.63
C ARG A 28 -1.91 18.06 47.78
N LYS A 29 -0.72 18.69 47.87
CA LYS A 29 -0.56 20.14 47.99
C LYS A 29 -1.09 20.84 46.75
N GLU A 30 -0.68 20.41 45.57
CA GLU A 30 -1.15 20.99 44.30
C GLU A 30 -2.64 20.77 44.08
N PHE A 31 -3.14 19.56 44.40
CA PHE A 31 -4.55 19.25 44.26
C PHE A 31 -5.41 20.15 45.14
N LYS A 32 -5.05 20.34 46.41
CA LYS A 32 -5.76 21.25 47.32
C LYS A 32 -5.65 22.71 46.89
N ARG A 33 -4.46 23.14 46.45
CA ARG A 33 -4.17 24.52 46.04
C ARG A 33 -4.98 24.93 44.81
N LYS A 34 -5.09 24.05 43.82
CA LYS A 34 -5.81 24.31 42.57
C LYS A 34 -7.27 23.87 42.60
N GLY A 35 -7.64 23.04 43.59
CA GLY A 35 -8.98 22.47 43.74
C GLY A 35 -9.24 21.34 42.73
N ILE A 36 -8.22 20.54 42.42
CA ILE A 36 -8.35 19.41 41.49
C ILE A 36 -9.29 18.37 42.09
N THR A 37 -10.30 17.96 41.31
CA THR A 37 -11.29 16.95 41.71
C THR A 37 -11.24 15.70 40.85
N HIS A 38 -10.67 15.80 39.64
CA HIS A 38 -10.56 14.72 38.67
C HIS A 38 -9.15 14.64 38.09
N VAL A 39 -8.66 13.43 37.82
CA VAL A 39 -7.34 13.20 37.22
C VAL A 39 -7.47 12.23 36.05
N VAL A 40 -6.85 12.56 34.92
CA VAL A 40 -6.59 11.67 33.79
C VAL A 40 -5.11 11.35 33.73
N SER A 41 -4.76 10.09 33.99
CA SER A 41 -3.39 9.58 33.91
C SER A 41 -3.18 8.86 32.60
N VAL A 42 -2.25 9.34 31.78
CA VAL A 42 -1.91 8.73 30.49
C VAL A 42 -0.47 8.22 30.52
N ILE A 43 -0.26 7.15 31.29
CA ILE A 43 1.04 6.49 31.47
C ILE A 43 0.83 4.98 31.58
N GLN A 44 1.84 4.17 31.19
CA GLN A 44 1.70 2.71 31.21
C GLN A 44 1.67 2.12 32.62
N SER A 45 2.42 2.72 33.55
CA SER A 45 2.47 2.31 34.95
C SER A 45 1.15 2.61 35.66
N LYS A 46 0.87 1.85 36.72
CA LYS A 46 -0.27 2.10 37.58
C LYS A 46 -0.03 3.39 38.38
N VAL A 47 -0.98 4.31 38.33
CA VAL A 47 -0.99 5.53 39.15
C VAL A 47 -1.95 5.37 40.32
N VAL A 48 -1.52 5.78 41.50
CA VAL A 48 -2.38 5.86 42.69
C VAL A 48 -2.65 7.33 42.97
N VAL A 49 -3.92 7.73 42.97
CA VAL A 49 -4.37 9.05 43.42
C VAL A 49 -5.19 8.90 44.71
N ALA A 50 -5.39 10.01 45.43
CA ALA A 50 -6.19 9.98 46.66
C ALA A 50 -7.65 9.58 46.37
N ASP A 51 -8.28 8.82 47.27
CA ASP A 51 -9.66 8.29 47.11
C ASP A 51 -10.72 9.38 46.88
N SER A 52 -10.45 10.62 47.32
CA SER A 52 -11.33 11.77 47.10
C SER A 52 -11.29 12.32 45.67
N ILE A 53 -10.40 11.82 44.81
CA ILE A 53 -10.20 12.26 43.43
C ILE A 53 -10.76 11.21 42.50
N LYS A 54 -11.67 11.61 41.60
CA LYS A 54 -12.12 10.70 40.54
C LYS A 54 -10.99 10.51 39.53
N HIS A 55 -10.69 9.25 39.20
CA HIS A 55 -9.50 8.90 38.43
C HIS A 55 -9.85 8.12 37.17
N LEU A 56 -9.34 8.59 36.04
CA LEU A 56 -9.32 7.85 34.78
C LEU A 56 -7.88 7.53 34.40
N HIS A 57 -7.53 6.25 34.35
CA HIS A 57 -6.23 5.78 33.89
C HIS A 57 -6.31 5.19 32.48
N ILE A 58 -5.44 5.67 31.59
CA ILE A 58 -5.26 5.20 30.22
C ILE A 58 -3.82 4.67 30.09
N PRO A 59 -3.61 3.34 30.08
CA PRO A 59 -2.28 2.75 29.96
C PRO A 59 -1.77 2.85 28.52
N LEU A 60 -1.10 3.95 28.18
CA LEU A 60 -0.62 4.24 26.83
C LEU A 60 0.88 4.57 26.80
N ALA A 61 1.61 3.94 25.86
CA ALA A 61 3.01 4.24 25.61
C ALA A 61 3.17 5.56 24.82
N ASP A 62 4.31 6.25 24.99
CA ASP A 62 4.62 7.44 24.19
C ASP A 62 5.32 7.07 22.88
N SER A 63 4.61 6.36 22.02
CA SER A 63 5.16 5.82 20.78
C SER A 63 4.38 6.34 19.56
N PRO A 64 5.04 6.72 18.46
CA PRO A 64 4.35 7.11 17.22
C PRO A 64 3.44 6.04 16.61
N GLN A 65 3.62 4.77 16.99
CA GLN A 65 2.81 3.64 16.53
C GLN A 65 1.55 3.40 17.37
N GLU A 66 1.42 4.05 18.53
CA GLU A 66 0.25 3.90 19.39
C GLU A 66 -0.98 4.61 18.83
N ASN A 67 -2.14 3.98 18.98
CA ASN A 67 -3.41 4.55 18.56
C ASN A 67 -4.03 5.35 19.71
N ILE A 68 -3.69 6.64 19.82
CA ILE A 68 -4.25 7.52 20.85
C ILE A 68 -5.70 7.93 20.54
N ARG A 69 -6.07 7.97 19.25
CA ARG A 69 -7.39 8.39 18.76
C ARG A 69 -8.53 7.51 19.31
N CYS A 70 -8.30 6.21 19.52
CA CYS A 70 -9.32 5.28 20.03
C CYS A 70 -9.75 5.54 21.49
N HIS A 71 -9.02 6.40 22.20
CA HIS A 71 -9.30 6.77 23.57
C HIS A 71 -9.95 8.16 23.70
N PHE A 72 -10.09 8.91 22.62
CA PHE A 72 -10.58 10.29 22.66
C PHE A 72 -11.98 10.35 23.27
N GLU A 73 -12.94 9.60 22.75
CA GLU A 73 -14.33 9.63 23.22
C GLU A 73 -14.43 9.41 24.74
N LYS A 74 -13.67 8.44 25.26
CA LYS A 74 -13.65 8.11 26.69
C LYS A 74 -13.07 9.24 27.53
N VAL A 75 -11.93 9.80 27.12
CA VAL A 75 -11.24 10.85 27.89
C VAL A 75 -11.98 12.18 27.80
N LEU A 76 -12.48 12.54 26.62
CA LEU A 76 -13.22 13.78 26.41
C LEU A 76 -14.53 13.76 27.22
N ALA A 77 -15.26 12.65 27.22
CA ALA A 77 -16.46 12.48 28.04
C ALA A 77 -16.17 12.64 29.54
N PHE A 78 -15.08 12.06 30.04
CA PHE A 78 -14.67 12.22 31.44
C PHE A 78 -14.34 13.67 31.80
N ILE A 79 -13.70 14.41 30.89
CA ILE A 79 -13.42 15.84 31.08
C ILE A 79 -14.75 16.62 31.10
N ASP A 80 -15.64 16.37 30.14
CA ASP A 80 -16.94 17.05 30.04
C ASP A 80 -17.83 16.79 31.26
N GLU A 81 -17.89 15.54 31.75
CA GLU A 81 -18.64 15.18 32.96
C GLU A 81 -18.13 15.92 34.20
N ALA A 82 -16.81 16.04 34.32
CA ALA A 82 -16.19 16.77 35.42
C ALA A 82 -16.52 18.27 35.34
N ILE A 83 -16.44 18.87 34.16
CA ILE A 83 -16.76 20.29 33.92
C ILE A 83 -18.24 20.56 34.21
N ALA A 84 -19.15 19.67 33.81
CA ALA A 84 -20.58 19.78 34.09
C ALA A 84 -20.90 19.78 35.59
N GLN A 85 -20.01 19.21 36.42
CA GLN A 85 -20.09 19.19 37.89
C GLN A 85 -19.30 20.34 38.54
N ASP A 86 -18.91 21.36 37.77
CA ASP A 86 -18.02 22.46 38.20
C ASP A 86 -16.66 21.96 38.75
N GLY A 87 -16.25 20.77 38.33
CA GLY A 87 -15.00 20.13 38.72
C GLY A 87 -13.78 20.71 38.01
N LYS A 88 -12.60 20.32 38.48
CA LYS A 88 -11.31 20.68 37.87
C LYS A 88 -10.52 19.42 37.55
N VAL A 89 -10.14 19.29 36.30
CA VAL A 89 -9.50 18.10 35.72
C VAL A 89 -8.03 18.36 35.47
N LEU A 90 -7.18 17.49 36.00
CA LEU A 90 -5.77 17.43 35.66
C LEU A 90 -5.50 16.29 34.67
N VAL A 91 -5.00 16.61 33.49
CA VAL A 91 -4.51 15.62 32.52
C VAL A 91 -2.99 15.57 32.60
N HIS A 92 -2.42 14.40 32.85
CA HIS A 92 -0.96 14.25 32.96
C HIS A 92 -0.44 12.98 32.28
N CYS A 93 0.84 13.04 31.92
CA CYS A 93 1.65 11.87 31.59
C CYS A 93 3.00 12.02 32.32
N GLU A 94 3.99 11.18 32.05
CA GLU A 94 5.31 11.26 32.70
C GLU A 94 5.90 12.68 32.63
N LYS A 95 5.96 13.28 31.44
CA LYS A 95 6.58 14.60 31.21
C LYS A 95 5.60 15.74 31.01
N GLY A 96 4.32 15.44 30.78
CA GLY A 96 3.33 16.46 30.42
C GLY A 96 3.61 17.14 29.07
N MET A 97 4.20 16.40 28.12
CA MET A 97 4.68 16.94 26.84
C MET A 97 3.90 16.41 25.63
N SER A 98 3.71 15.10 25.55
CA SER A 98 3.18 14.41 24.37
C SER A 98 1.79 13.81 24.66
N ARG A 99 1.71 12.59 25.24
CA ARG A 99 0.45 11.89 25.56
C ARG A 99 -0.66 12.76 26.16
N SER A 100 -0.42 13.41 27.30
CA SER A 100 -1.42 14.24 27.96
C SER A 100 -1.75 15.52 27.18
N ALA A 101 -0.74 16.15 26.56
CA ALA A 101 -0.96 17.32 25.73
C ALA A 101 -1.84 16.98 24.52
N SER A 102 -1.69 15.79 23.92
CA SER A 102 -2.54 15.33 22.83
C SER A 102 -4.02 15.25 23.23
N PHE A 103 -4.35 14.72 24.41
CA PHE A 103 -5.74 14.71 24.88
C PHE A 103 -6.28 16.12 25.17
N VAL A 104 -5.46 17.01 25.70
CA VAL A 104 -5.85 18.42 25.91
C VAL A 104 -6.13 19.11 24.57
N ILE A 105 -5.27 18.92 23.57
CA ILE A 105 -5.49 19.45 22.20
C ILE A 105 -6.77 18.87 21.60
N ALA A 106 -6.99 17.55 21.71
CA ALA A 106 -8.21 16.90 21.24
C ALA A 106 -9.47 17.47 21.90
N TRP A 107 -9.43 17.71 23.22
CA TRP A 107 -10.55 18.30 23.94
C TRP A 107 -10.82 19.73 23.48
N LEU A 108 -9.79 20.57 23.34
CA LEU A 108 -9.92 21.95 22.86
C LEU A 108 -10.50 22.01 21.44
N MET A 109 -10.05 21.12 20.54
CA MET A 109 -10.60 21.00 19.19
C MET A 109 -12.09 20.63 19.22
N HIS A 110 -12.45 19.61 20.01
CA HIS A 110 -13.83 19.16 20.17
C HIS A 110 -14.72 20.23 20.79
N ASP A 111 -14.22 20.97 21.78
CA ASP A 111 -14.96 22.02 22.45
C ASP A 111 -15.21 23.23 21.53
N GLN A 112 -14.20 23.68 20.77
CA GLN A 112 -14.39 24.71 19.73
C GLN A 112 -15.41 24.27 18.68
N HIS A 113 -15.32 23.01 18.24
CA HIS A 113 -16.29 22.46 17.29
C HIS A 113 -17.73 22.50 17.83
N ARG A 114 -17.96 22.07 19.09
CA ARG A 114 -19.29 22.14 19.73
C ARG A 114 -19.83 23.57 19.84
N GLN A 115 -18.95 24.56 19.98
CA GLN A 115 -19.30 25.97 19.98
C GLN A 115 -19.58 26.54 18.57
N GLY A 116 -19.51 25.70 17.52
CA GLY A 116 -19.71 26.11 16.13
C GLY A 116 -18.51 26.84 15.53
N LEU A 117 -17.33 26.77 16.15
CA LEU A 117 -16.11 27.40 15.67
C LEU A 117 -15.39 26.46 14.69
N LYS A 118 -14.70 27.05 13.71
CA LYS A 118 -13.81 26.29 12.82
C LYS A 118 -12.59 25.80 13.59
N VAL A 119 -12.30 24.51 13.50
CA VAL A 119 -11.17 23.90 14.20
C VAL A 119 -9.89 24.13 13.42
N ASP A 120 -8.87 24.69 14.10
CA ASP A 120 -7.52 24.87 13.57
C ASP A 120 -6.48 24.25 14.54
N TYR A 121 -5.97 23.08 14.16
CA TYR A 121 -4.97 22.35 14.94
C TYR A 121 -3.70 23.16 15.19
N ALA A 122 -3.18 23.88 14.18
CA ALA A 122 -1.93 24.60 14.29
C ALA A 122 -2.05 25.75 15.30
N ARG A 123 -3.18 26.46 15.27
CA ARG A 123 -3.47 27.52 16.23
C ARG A 123 -3.61 26.99 17.66
N ILE A 124 -4.38 25.92 17.87
CA ILE A 124 -4.56 25.33 19.20
C ILE A 124 -3.24 24.81 19.77
N LEU A 125 -2.42 24.15 18.94
CA LEU A 125 -1.08 23.71 19.35
C LEU A 125 -0.21 24.91 19.75
N GLN A 126 -0.23 25.98 18.96
CA GLN A 126 0.54 27.20 19.25
C GLN A 126 0.08 27.85 20.55
N ASP A 127 -1.22 28.02 20.76
CA ASP A 127 -1.81 28.58 21.99
C ASP A 127 -1.41 27.74 23.21
N LEU A 128 -1.44 26.41 23.09
CA LEU A 128 -1.05 25.51 24.17
C LEU A 128 0.47 25.57 24.46
N ILE A 129 1.31 25.74 23.45
CA ILE A 129 2.76 25.95 23.60
C ILE A 129 3.05 27.28 24.31
N GLN A 130 2.26 28.33 24.07
CA GLN A 130 2.42 29.61 24.81
C GLN A 130 2.14 29.44 26.31
N ILE A 131 1.21 28.57 26.68
CA ILE A 131 0.89 28.25 28.09
C ILE A 131 1.95 27.31 28.69
N ARG A 132 2.39 26.31 27.92
CA ARG A 132 3.37 25.31 28.33
C ARG A 132 4.32 24.99 27.18
N SER A 133 5.50 25.63 27.19
CA SER A 133 6.49 25.53 26.11
C SER A 133 7.05 24.12 25.87
N ALA A 134 6.88 23.20 26.83
CA ALA A 134 7.29 21.81 26.70
C ALA A 134 6.35 20.95 25.85
N VAL A 135 5.19 21.49 25.43
CA VAL A 135 4.20 20.76 24.62
C VAL A 135 4.82 20.38 23.28
N SER A 136 4.89 19.08 23.05
CA SER A 136 5.44 18.48 21.84
C SER A 136 4.88 17.07 21.69
N PRO A 137 3.67 16.93 21.12
CA PRO A 137 3.15 15.62 20.72
C PRO A 137 4.16 14.89 19.85
N ASN A 138 4.34 13.58 20.08
CA ASN A 138 5.15 12.79 19.16
C ASN A 138 4.53 12.81 17.74
N LYS A 139 5.33 12.51 16.73
CA LYS A 139 4.91 12.64 15.31
C LYS A 139 3.65 11.84 14.96
N GLY A 140 3.46 10.65 15.55
CA GLY A 140 2.29 9.81 15.30
C GLY A 140 1.03 10.38 15.94
N PHE A 141 1.13 10.94 17.15
CA PHE A 141 0.00 11.62 17.80
C PHE A 141 -0.34 12.94 17.11
N ALA A 142 0.66 13.71 16.67
CA ALA A 142 0.43 14.92 15.90
C ALA A 142 -0.39 14.64 14.62
N LEU A 143 -0.05 13.57 13.88
CA LEU A 143 -0.81 13.14 12.70
C LEU A 143 -2.25 12.73 13.05
N GLN A 144 -2.44 11.95 14.11
CA GLN A 144 -3.78 11.56 14.57
C GLN A 144 -4.62 12.76 15.01
N LEU A 145 -4.02 13.80 15.60
CA LEU A 145 -4.71 15.05 15.96
C LEU A 145 -5.09 15.88 14.72
N MET A 146 -4.23 15.95 13.70
CA MET A 146 -4.55 16.59 12.42
C MET A 146 -5.74 15.91 11.76
N ASN A 147 -5.73 14.57 11.68
CA ASN A 147 -6.86 13.80 11.14
C ASN A 147 -8.15 14.04 11.94
N TYR A 148 -8.06 14.09 13.27
CA TYR A 148 -9.22 14.38 14.12
C TYR A 148 -9.75 15.81 13.91
N ALA A 149 -8.89 16.80 13.68
CA ALA A 149 -9.31 18.15 13.31
C ALA A 149 -10.07 18.18 11.98
N GLU A 150 -9.62 17.38 11.00
CA GLU A 150 -10.35 17.20 9.73
C GLU A 150 -11.70 16.53 9.98
N GLU A 151 -11.76 15.45 10.77
CA GLU A 151 -13.01 14.77 11.16
C GLU A 151 -14.02 15.74 11.79
N LEU A 152 -13.59 16.58 12.73
CA LEU A 152 -14.47 17.56 13.39
C LEU A 152 -14.97 18.65 12.42
N ASN A 153 -14.16 19.04 11.43
CA ASN A 153 -14.62 19.98 10.41
C ASN A 153 -15.61 19.35 9.41
N ILE A 154 -15.81 18.02 9.45
CA ILE A 154 -16.77 17.27 8.65
C ILE A 154 -17.99 16.91 9.53
N ASN A 155 -18.89 17.88 9.70
CA ASN A 155 -19.99 17.88 10.68
C ASN A 155 -20.99 16.70 10.53
N LEU A 156 -20.77 15.56 11.21
CA LEU A 156 -21.48 14.28 10.99
C LEU A 156 -22.96 14.21 11.41
N THR A 157 -23.41 15.08 12.32
CA THR A 157 -24.77 15.03 12.91
C THR A 157 -25.85 15.78 12.13
N SER A 158 -25.48 16.49 11.06
CA SER A 158 -26.40 17.16 10.14
C SER A 158 -26.06 16.88 8.68
N LEU A 159 -25.26 15.86 8.40
CA LEU A 159 -24.85 15.56 7.03
C LEU A 159 -26.09 15.23 6.22
N ASP A 160 -26.37 16.09 5.26
CA ASP A 160 -27.17 15.70 4.11
C ASP A 160 -26.55 14.45 3.45
N LYS A 161 -27.34 13.82 2.60
CA LYS A 161 -27.00 12.54 1.98
C LYS A 161 -25.64 12.55 1.28
N ASP A 162 -25.27 13.65 0.64
CA ASP A 162 -24.01 13.75 -0.10
C ASP A 162 -22.81 13.90 0.85
N SER A 163 -22.99 14.59 1.96
CA SER A 163 -21.96 14.73 2.98
C SER A 163 -21.71 13.41 3.75
N LEU A 164 -22.74 12.58 3.97
CA LEU A 164 -22.59 11.19 4.46
C LEU A 164 -21.88 10.29 3.46
N LEU A 165 -22.27 10.37 2.18
CA LEU A 165 -21.60 9.66 1.09
C LEU A 165 -20.10 10.02 1.01
N ASN A 166 -19.74 11.28 1.25
CA ASN A 166 -18.36 11.72 1.27
C ASN A 166 -17.57 11.06 2.41
N VAL A 167 -18.08 11.08 3.65
CA VAL A 167 -17.43 10.38 4.78
C VAL A 167 -17.32 8.88 4.52
N MET A 168 -18.38 8.28 3.99
CA MET A 168 -18.40 6.85 3.68
C MET A 168 -17.44 6.47 2.54
N SER A 169 -17.08 7.40 1.66
CA SER A 169 -16.12 7.17 0.59
C SER A 169 -14.70 6.87 1.08
N TYR A 170 -14.38 7.24 2.32
CA TYR A 170 -13.10 6.92 2.95
C TYR A 170 -13.04 5.51 3.55
N LEU A 171 -14.18 4.85 3.72
CA LEU A 171 -14.25 3.48 4.23
C LEU A 171 -13.96 2.46 3.12
N SER A 172 -13.33 1.35 3.48
CA SER A 172 -13.06 0.27 2.54
C SER A 172 -14.32 -0.51 2.18
N PRO A 173 -14.34 -1.17 1.02
CA PRO A 173 -15.45 -2.05 0.63
C PRO A 173 -15.76 -3.19 1.60
N LYS A 174 -14.77 -3.65 2.37
CA LYS A 174 -14.96 -4.65 3.42
C LYS A 174 -15.76 -4.06 4.59
N GLU A 175 -15.50 -2.80 4.94
CA GLU A 175 -16.22 -2.07 5.98
C GLU A 175 -17.64 -1.74 5.53
N TRP A 176 -17.86 -1.33 4.28
CA TRP A 176 -19.22 -1.19 3.74
C TRP A 176 -20.00 -2.49 3.77
N SER A 177 -19.36 -3.62 3.44
CA SER A 177 -19.99 -4.93 3.50
C SER A 177 -20.32 -5.34 4.94
N ALA A 178 -19.48 -5.00 5.91
CA ALA A 178 -19.78 -5.24 7.31
C ALA A 178 -20.97 -4.38 7.78
N LEU A 179 -20.95 -3.08 7.44
CA LEU A 179 -22.01 -2.13 7.78
C LEU A 179 -23.34 -2.50 7.12
N SER A 180 -23.32 -2.94 5.86
CA SER A 180 -24.52 -3.39 5.15
C SER A 180 -25.13 -4.66 5.74
N CYS A 181 -24.36 -5.46 6.49
CA CYS A 181 -24.90 -6.61 7.21
C CYS A 181 -25.45 -6.22 8.59
N THR A 182 -24.77 -5.33 9.32
CA THR A 182 -25.00 -5.09 10.75
C THR A 182 -25.83 -3.84 11.05
N SER A 183 -25.75 -2.79 10.23
CA SER A 183 -26.36 -1.50 10.51
C SER A 183 -27.73 -1.35 9.85
N ARG A 184 -28.79 -1.22 10.66
CA ARG A 184 -30.14 -0.85 10.16
C ARG A 184 -30.15 0.54 9.55
N PHE A 185 -29.38 1.48 10.11
CA PHE A 185 -29.22 2.81 9.56
C PHE A 185 -28.65 2.77 8.13
N PHE A 186 -27.56 2.01 7.92
CA PHE A 186 -26.94 1.85 6.61
C PHE A 186 -27.92 1.26 5.59
N LYS A 187 -28.65 0.19 5.97
CA LYS A 187 -29.63 -0.48 5.10
C LYS A 187 -30.82 0.43 4.73
N HIS A 188 -31.24 1.30 5.66
CA HIS A 188 -32.34 2.22 5.42
C HIS A 188 -31.92 3.42 4.57
N PHE A 189 -30.66 3.85 4.69
CA PHE A 189 -30.15 5.07 4.08
C PHE A 189 -29.56 4.88 2.67
N MET A 190 -28.95 3.71 2.40
CA MET A 190 -28.21 3.45 1.17
C MET A 190 -29.11 2.82 0.09
N ALA A 191 -29.49 3.60 -0.92
CA ALA A 191 -30.08 3.08 -2.15
C ALA A 191 -29.01 2.49 -3.08
N LYS A 192 -29.45 1.77 -4.12
CA LYS A 192 -28.53 1.15 -5.10
C LYS A 192 -27.59 2.18 -5.77
N ASP A 193 -28.12 3.36 -6.08
CA ASP A 193 -27.33 4.44 -6.70
C ASP A 193 -26.31 5.06 -5.74
N ASP A 194 -26.57 5.03 -4.43
CA ASP A 194 -25.64 5.50 -3.40
C ASP A 194 -24.46 4.52 -3.24
N MET A 195 -24.72 3.22 -3.33
CA MET A 195 -23.67 2.21 -3.35
C MET A 195 -22.77 2.37 -4.58
N ASP A 196 -23.33 2.66 -5.75
CA ASP A 196 -22.55 2.94 -6.95
C ASP A 196 -21.70 4.20 -6.81
N LYS A 197 -22.20 5.28 -6.17
CA LYS A 197 -21.40 6.46 -5.83
C LYS A 197 -20.19 6.11 -4.96
N LEU A 198 -20.35 5.25 -3.96
CA LEU A 198 -19.25 4.79 -3.11
C LEU A 198 -18.21 3.98 -3.90
N TRP A 199 -18.64 3.01 -4.70
CA TRP A 199 -17.73 2.24 -5.56
C TRP A 199 -16.94 3.14 -6.51
N ILE A 200 -17.59 4.14 -7.10
CA ILE A 200 -16.96 5.15 -7.95
C ILE A 200 -15.92 5.95 -7.18
N ALA A 201 -16.23 6.40 -5.96
CA ALA A 201 -15.29 7.15 -5.13
C ALA A 201 -14.04 6.31 -4.78
N GLN A 202 -14.21 5.02 -4.48
CA GLN A 202 -13.07 4.13 -4.24
C GLN A 202 -12.23 3.90 -5.47
N LEU A 203 -12.87 3.73 -6.63
CA LEU A 203 -12.16 3.61 -7.90
C LEU A 203 -11.43 4.91 -8.25
N LYS A 204 -12.02 6.08 -8.00
CA LYS A 204 -11.36 7.39 -8.12
C LYS A 204 -10.14 7.48 -7.22
N GLN A 205 -10.26 7.12 -5.95
CA GLN A 205 -9.16 7.20 -5.00
C GLN A 205 -8.02 6.24 -5.37
N GLN A 206 -8.35 5.01 -5.77
CA GLN A 206 -7.37 3.98 -6.10
C GLN A 206 -6.71 4.18 -7.47
N PHE A 207 -7.45 4.67 -8.46
CA PHE A 207 -7.00 4.74 -9.86
C PHE A 207 -6.91 6.15 -10.45
N LYS A 208 -7.28 7.18 -9.68
CA LYS A 208 -7.31 8.59 -10.13
C LYS A 208 -8.17 8.81 -11.38
N LEU A 209 -9.30 8.08 -11.49
CA LEU A 209 -10.21 8.22 -12.63
C LEU A 209 -10.81 9.62 -12.70
N SER A 210 -10.88 10.17 -13.91
CA SER A 210 -11.56 11.43 -14.23
C SER A 210 -13.07 11.26 -14.34
N GLU A 211 -13.81 12.38 -14.28
CA GLU A 211 -15.28 12.37 -14.42
C GLU A 211 -15.74 11.93 -15.81
N MET A 212 -14.95 12.22 -16.86
CA MET A 212 -15.25 11.76 -18.22
C MET A 212 -15.24 10.23 -18.31
N GLU A 213 -14.26 9.61 -17.65
CA GLU A 213 -14.18 8.15 -17.58
C GLU A 213 -15.38 7.61 -16.83
N ILE A 214 -15.72 8.13 -15.65
CA ILE A 214 -16.86 7.61 -14.89
C ILE A 214 -18.19 7.77 -15.63
N THR A 215 -18.40 8.90 -16.29
CA THR A 215 -19.61 9.19 -17.09
C THR A 215 -19.75 8.18 -18.22
N PHE A 216 -18.67 7.95 -18.95
CA PHE A 216 -18.65 6.98 -20.03
C PHE A 216 -19.04 5.57 -19.57
N TRP A 217 -18.56 5.13 -18.42
CA TRP A 217 -18.85 3.79 -17.92
C TRP A 217 -20.30 3.63 -17.44
N ARG A 218 -20.89 4.70 -16.90
CA ARG A 218 -22.32 4.75 -16.57
C ARG A 218 -23.18 4.59 -17.83
N GLU A 219 -22.85 5.31 -18.91
CA GLU A 219 -23.57 5.19 -20.20
C GLU A 219 -23.54 3.76 -20.76
N LYS A 220 -22.49 3.02 -20.44
CA LYS A 220 -22.27 1.63 -20.90
C LYS A 220 -22.81 0.58 -19.94
N LYS A 221 -23.51 1.01 -18.88
CA LYS A 221 -24.20 0.16 -17.90
C LYS A 221 -23.26 -0.87 -17.23
N LEU A 222 -21.99 -0.50 -17.03
CA LEU A 222 -21.00 -1.36 -16.39
C LEU A 222 -21.09 -1.25 -14.86
N SER A 223 -20.98 -2.39 -14.17
CA SER A 223 -21.03 -2.41 -12.71
C SER A 223 -19.66 -2.07 -12.09
N PHE A 224 -19.57 -0.91 -11.43
CA PHE A 224 -18.38 -0.48 -10.69
C PHE A 224 -18.02 -1.45 -9.55
N SER A 225 -19.01 -2.04 -8.89
CA SER A 225 -18.78 -3.10 -7.90
C SER A 225 -18.10 -4.34 -8.51
N ALA A 226 -18.54 -4.76 -9.70
CA ALA A 226 -17.91 -5.89 -10.39
C ALA A 226 -16.45 -5.58 -10.72
N LEU A 227 -16.16 -4.40 -11.24
CA LEU A 227 -14.80 -3.94 -11.59
C LEU A 227 -13.88 -3.85 -10.38
N PHE A 228 -14.37 -3.32 -9.26
CA PHE A 228 -13.57 -3.26 -8.03
C PHE A 228 -13.26 -4.66 -7.49
N LYS A 229 -14.25 -5.56 -7.47
CA LYS A 229 -14.05 -6.97 -7.06
C LYS A 229 -13.03 -7.67 -7.96
N LEU A 230 -13.08 -7.37 -9.25
CA LEU A 230 -12.16 -7.86 -10.28
C LEU A 230 -10.73 -7.45 -9.98
N TYR A 231 -10.51 -6.15 -9.76
CA TYR A 231 -9.22 -5.60 -9.36
C TYR A 231 -8.68 -6.22 -8.06
N THR A 232 -9.54 -6.35 -7.04
CA THR A 232 -9.13 -6.88 -5.73
C THR A 232 -8.62 -8.32 -5.85
N ARG A 233 -9.27 -9.14 -6.69
CA ARG A 233 -8.80 -10.50 -6.99
C ARG A 233 -7.45 -10.50 -7.71
N LEU A 234 -7.24 -9.58 -8.65
CA LEU A 234 -5.96 -9.45 -9.37
C LEU A 234 -4.79 -9.13 -8.44
N LYS A 235 -4.98 -8.21 -7.50
CA LYS A 235 -3.93 -7.81 -6.54
C LYS A 235 -3.44 -8.96 -5.66
N THR A 236 -4.29 -9.98 -5.45
CA THR A 236 -3.91 -11.18 -4.69
C THR A 236 -3.20 -12.25 -5.53
N ILE A 237 -3.31 -12.18 -6.86
CA ILE A 237 -2.81 -13.21 -7.78
C ILE A 237 -1.54 -12.76 -8.50
N ILE A 238 -1.44 -11.48 -8.86
CA ILE A 238 -0.36 -10.97 -9.72
C ILE A 238 0.48 -9.93 -8.95
N PRO A 239 1.80 -10.15 -8.80
CA PRO A 239 2.70 -9.22 -8.13
C PRO A 239 3.17 -8.09 -9.07
N LEU A 240 2.24 -7.45 -9.78
CA LEU A 240 2.51 -6.32 -10.69
C LEU A 240 1.72 -5.08 -10.26
N PRO A 241 2.18 -3.87 -10.58
CA PRO A 241 1.38 -2.66 -10.38
C PRO A 241 0.17 -2.67 -11.34
N VAL A 242 -0.95 -3.20 -10.86
CA VAL A 242 -2.20 -3.31 -11.62
C VAL A 242 -2.96 -1.98 -11.54
N ASN A 243 -3.20 -1.34 -12.68
CA ASN A 243 -4.19 -0.26 -12.81
C ASN A 243 -5.49 -0.79 -13.42
N LEU A 244 -6.51 0.07 -13.55
CA LEU A 244 -7.83 -0.35 -14.01
C LEU A 244 -7.82 -0.83 -15.46
N ALA A 245 -7.08 -0.17 -16.36
CA ALA A 245 -6.88 -0.62 -17.74
C ALA A 245 -6.31 -2.04 -17.81
N PHE A 246 -5.27 -2.33 -17.02
CA PHE A 246 -4.71 -3.68 -16.93
C PHE A 246 -5.75 -4.70 -16.46
N ALA A 247 -6.53 -4.37 -15.42
CA ALA A 247 -7.57 -5.28 -14.92
C ALA A 247 -8.66 -5.55 -15.96
N VAL A 248 -9.01 -4.54 -16.75
CA VAL A 248 -9.95 -4.68 -17.87
C VAL A 248 -9.39 -5.53 -18.97
N GLY A 249 -8.12 -5.34 -19.35
CA GLY A 249 -7.43 -6.24 -20.26
C GLY A 249 -7.47 -7.70 -19.79
N PHE A 250 -7.12 -7.94 -18.53
CA PHE A 250 -6.99 -9.28 -17.96
C PHE A 250 -8.33 -10.02 -17.82
N PHE A 251 -9.37 -9.37 -17.31
CA PHE A 251 -10.65 -10.03 -17.03
C PHE A 251 -11.82 -9.61 -17.93
N GLY A 252 -11.77 -8.43 -18.55
CA GLY A 252 -12.87 -7.89 -19.33
C GLY A 252 -13.16 -8.68 -20.61
N GLY A 253 -14.43 -8.84 -20.96
CA GLY A 253 -14.78 -9.41 -22.26
C GLY A 253 -14.35 -8.49 -23.42
N GLU A 254 -14.35 -9.02 -24.65
CA GLU A 254 -13.95 -8.28 -25.85
C GLU A 254 -14.70 -6.94 -25.99
N SER A 255 -16.01 -6.93 -25.73
CA SER A 255 -16.83 -5.72 -25.78
C SER A 255 -16.37 -4.66 -24.78
N LEU A 256 -15.94 -5.06 -23.57
CA LEU A 256 -15.47 -4.14 -22.53
C LEU A 256 -14.09 -3.57 -22.87
N CYS A 257 -13.19 -4.40 -23.40
CA CYS A 257 -11.88 -3.94 -23.84
C CYS A 257 -11.99 -2.95 -25.01
N LYS A 258 -12.76 -3.30 -26.06
CA LYS A 258 -13.00 -2.40 -27.21
C LYS A 258 -13.56 -1.06 -26.79
N LEU A 259 -14.52 -1.11 -25.86
CA LEU A 259 -15.15 0.08 -25.32
C LEU A 259 -14.14 1.01 -24.65
N PHE A 260 -13.26 0.46 -23.83
CA PHE A 260 -12.21 1.19 -23.14
C PHE A 260 -11.19 1.84 -24.06
N ILE A 261 -10.74 1.06 -25.05
CA ILE A 261 -9.77 1.50 -26.04
C ILE A 261 -10.32 2.72 -26.80
N ASN A 262 -11.62 2.71 -27.11
CA ASN A 262 -12.26 3.79 -27.84
C ASN A 262 -12.38 5.10 -27.05
N THR A 263 -12.28 5.08 -25.72
CA THR A 263 -12.53 6.28 -24.89
C THR A 263 -11.35 6.85 -24.15
N GLN A 264 -10.40 6.02 -23.77
CA GLN A 264 -9.22 6.48 -23.04
C GLN A 264 -8.12 7.00 -23.97
N GLY A 265 -8.28 6.80 -25.29
CA GLY A 265 -7.24 7.09 -26.26
C GLY A 265 -6.03 6.15 -26.12
N LYS A 266 -4.94 6.48 -26.83
CA LYS A 266 -3.75 5.60 -26.93
C LYS A 266 -2.96 5.45 -25.62
N SER A 267 -3.15 6.32 -24.62
CA SER A 267 -2.34 6.34 -23.39
C SER A 267 -2.60 5.14 -22.47
N GLU A 268 -3.83 4.63 -22.44
CA GLU A 268 -4.21 3.48 -21.60
C GLU A 268 -4.18 2.15 -22.38
N LEU A 269 -4.06 2.21 -23.72
CA LEU A 269 -4.03 1.03 -24.60
C LEU A 269 -2.88 0.07 -24.25
N GLU A 270 -1.69 0.59 -23.91
CA GLU A 270 -0.56 -0.22 -23.44
C GLU A 270 -0.95 -1.12 -22.27
N GLN A 271 -1.65 -0.55 -21.27
CA GLN A 271 -2.02 -1.24 -20.05
C GLN A 271 -3.13 -2.26 -20.28
N ILE A 272 -4.12 -1.93 -21.12
CA ILE A 272 -5.17 -2.86 -21.53
C ILE A 272 -4.56 -4.06 -22.26
N LEU A 273 -3.66 -3.82 -23.21
CA LEU A 273 -3.02 -4.91 -23.96
C LEU A 273 -2.10 -5.74 -23.07
N ALA A 274 -1.35 -5.14 -22.15
CA ALA A 274 -0.56 -5.87 -21.16
C ALA A 274 -1.44 -6.80 -20.32
N GLY A 275 -2.58 -6.30 -19.82
CA GLY A 275 -3.57 -7.12 -19.12
C GLY A 275 -4.13 -8.25 -20.00
N ALA A 276 -4.45 -7.95 -21.25
CA ALA A 276 -4.98 -8.92 -22.21
C ALA A 276 -4.00 -10.05 -22.51
N ILE A 277 -2.70 -9.75 -22.63
CA ILE A 277 -1.64 -10.75 -22.80
C ILE A 277 -1.62 -11.72 -21.62
N VAL A 278 -1.62 -11.16 -20.40
CA VAL A 278 -1.59 -11.95 -19.16
C VAL A 278 -2.88 -12.73 -18.95
N GLY A 279 -4.01 -12.22 -19.45
CA GLY A 279 -5.31 -12.91 -19.50
C GLY A 279 -5.51 -13.82 -20.70
N PHE A 280 -4.46 -14.08 -21.51
CA PHE A 280 -4.48 -14.94 -22.70
C PHE A 280 -5.52 -14.56 -23.77
N LYS A 281 -5.74 -13.26 -23.99
CA LYS A 281 -6.66 -12.72 -25.01
C LYS A 281 -5.89 -12.24 -26.24
N SER A 282 -5.28 -13.20 -26.94
CA SER A 282 -4.36 -12.95 -28.05
C SER A 282 -5.00 -12.16 -29.21
N ASP A 283 -6.27 -12.42 -29.53
CA ASP A 283 -6.98 -11.74 -30.65
C ASP A 283 -7.06 -10.22 -30.47
N LEU A 284 -7.29 -9.76 -29.24
CA LEU A 284 -7.37 -8.33 -28.91
C LEU A 284 -6.01 -7.65 -29.12
N VAL A 285 -4.92 -8.35 -28.80
CA VAL A 285 -3.55 -7.86 -29.02
C VAL A 285 -3.27 -7.73 -30.51
N GLN A 286 -3.60 -8.76 -31.30
CA GLN A 286 -3.40 -8.76 -32.73
C GLN A 286 -4.14 -7.62 -33.45
N GLN A 287 -5.40 -7.36 -33.06
CA GLN A 287 -6.24 -6.30 -33.66
C GLN A 287 -5.64 -4.89 -33.49
N HIS A 288 -4.93 -4.63 -32.40
CA HIS A 288 -4.45 -3.28 -32.06
C HIS A 288 -2.95 -3.07 -32.28
N LEU A 289 -2.21 -4.12 -32.63
CA LEU A 289 -0.75 -4.10 -32.74
C LEU A 289 -0.23 -3.04 -33.73
N GLY A 290 -0.90 -2.87 -34.87
CA GLY A 290 -0.53 -1.90 -35.91
C GLY A 290 -0.62 -0.43 -35.49
N SER A 291 -1.26 -0.14 -34.35
CA SER A 291 -1.45 1.23 -33.86
C SER A 291 -0.42 1.67 -32.82
N LEU A 292 0.45 0.75 -32.38
CA LEU A 292 1.38 0.91 -31.28
C LEU A 292 2.74 1.45 -31.73
N SER A 293 3.42 2.18 -30.84
CA SER A 293 4.80 2.58 -31.08
C SER A 293 5.75 1.40 -30.81
N PRO A 294 6.95 1.38 -31.43
CA PRO A 294 7.96 0.34 -31.18
C PRO A 294 8.29 0.15 -29.69
N ALA A 295 8.36 1.26 -28.93
CA ALA A 295 8.63 1.22 -27.50
C ALA A 295 7.52 0.50 -26.70
N VAL A 296 6.26 0.71 -27.08
CA VAL A 296 5.12 0.01 -26.45
C VAL A 296 5.15 -1.48 -26.82
N CYS A 297 5.38 -1.80 -28.10
CA CYS A 297 5.51 -3.19 -28.54
C CYS A 297 6.61 -3.93 -27.78
N GLN A 298 7.77 -3.30 -27.58
CA GLN A 298 8.88 -3.87 -26.81
C GLN A 298 8.48 -4.19 -25.36
N LYS A 299 7.69 -3.34 -24.70
CA LYS A 299 7.18 -3.62 -23.36
C LYS A 299 6.20 -4.79 -23.35
N LEU A 300 5.29 -4.87 -24.33
CA LEU A 300 4.31 -5.96 -24.44
C LEU A 300 4.97 -7.32 -24.68
N VAL A 301 6.09 -7.36 -25.41
CA VAL A 301 6.93 -8.57 -25.56
C VAL A 301 7.36 -9.09 -24.19
N ASN A 302 7.79 -8.24 -23.26
CA ASN A 302 8.16 -8.67 -21.91
C ASN A 302 7.01 -9.38 -21.20
N TYR A 303 5.78 -8.84 -21.26
CA TYR A 303 4.61 -9.49 -20.68
C TYR A 303 4.32 -10.85 -21.32
N ALA A 304 4.44 -10.96 -22.64
CA ALA A 304 4.21 -12.20 -23.37
C ALA A 304 5.24 -13.28 -23.01
N VAL A 305 6.50 -12.90 -22.82
CA VAL A 305 7.55 -13.78 -22.30
C VAL A 305 7.22 -14.24 -20.89
N MET A 306 6.85 -13.32 -19.99
CA MET A 306 6.55 -13.64 -18.59
C MET A 306 5.44 -14.69 -18.42
N VAL A 307 4.42 -14.68 -19.29
CA VAL A 307 3.28 -15.60 -19.21
C VAL A 307 3.35 -16.76 -20.21
N ASP A 308 4.49 -16.94 -20.85
CA ASP A 308 4.75 -18.03 -21.80
C ASP A 308 3.80 -18.06 -23.03
N ASN A 309 3.36 -16.89 -23.50
CA ASN A 309 2.40 -16.77 -24.60
C ASN A 309 3.12 -16.58 -25.96
N VAL A 310 3.56 -17.70 -26.54
CA VAL A 310 4.28 -17.71 -27.83
C VAL A 310 3.43 -17.22 -29.01
N ALA A 311 2.12 -17.45 -29.00
CA ALA A 311 1.23 -16.96 -30.05
C ALA A 311 1.30 -15.43 -30.16
N VAL A 312 1.26 -14.74 -29.01
CA VAL A 312 1.43 -13.29 -28.96
C VAL A 312 2.84 -12.86 -29.37
N LEU A 313 3.89 -13.60 -28.97
CA LEU A 313 5.26 -13.30 -29.42
C LEU A 313 5.36 -13.33 -30.94
N GLY A 314 4.75 -14.32 -31.60
CA GLY A 314 4.71 -14.43 -33.04
C GLY A 314 4.05 -13.24 -33.75
N TYR A 315 3.07 -12.58 -33.13
CA TYR A 315 2.46 -11.39 -33.71
C TYR A 315 3.45 -10.23 -33.86
N PHE A 316 4.49 -10.17 -33.02
CA PHE A 316 5.49 -9.11 -33.05
C PHE A 316 6.58 -9.31 -34.11
N ASP A 317 6.57 -10.41 -34.87
CA ASP A 317 7.63 -10.73 -35.85
C ASP A 317 7.74 -9.74 -37.01
N GLY A 318 6.62 -9.16 -37.41
CA GLY A 318 6.57 -8.12 -38.44
C GLY A 318 6.85 -6.71 -37.91
N TYR A 319 7.19 -6.55 -36.64
CA TYR A 319 7.34 -5.26 -35.98
C TYR A 319 8.80 -5.00 -35.58
N PRO A 320 9.22 -3.72 -35.47
CA PRO A 320 10.60 -3.36 -35.13
C PRO A 320 10.88 -3.60 -33.64
N ILE A 321 10.96 -4.88 -33.26
CA ILE A 321 11.34 -5.34 -31.92
C ILE A 321 12.83 -5.60 -31.86
N ASN A 322 13.46 -5.11 -30.79
CA ASN A 322 14.80 -5.53 -30.43
C ASN A 322 14.72 -6.79 -29.56
N TRP A 323 14.86 -7.95 -30.18
CA TRP A 323 14.85 -9.25 -29.48
C TRP A 323 16.11 -9.48 -28.63
N HIS A 324 17.18 -8.72 -28.87
CA HIS A 324 18.45 -8.79 -28.14
C HIS A 324 18.58 -7.66 -27.10
N ILE A 325 17.46 -7.00 -26.75
CA ILE A 325 17.46 -5.92 -25.77
C ILE A 325 17.93 -6.43 -24.40
N ARG A 326 18.68 -5.58 -23.69
CA ARG A 326 19.07 -5.79 -22.30
C ARG A 326 18.38 -4.76 -21.41
N ASN A 327 17.89 -5.20 -20.26
CA ASN A 327 17.34 -4.31 -19.25
C ASN A 327 18.48 -3.56 -18.49
N PRO A 328 18.17 -2.62 -17.58
CA PRO A 328 19.20 -1.91 -16.80
C PRO A 328 20.11 -2.81 -15.94
N GLN A 329 19.67 -4.05 -15.63
CA GLN A 329 20.48 -5.05 -14.93
C GLN A 329 21.35 -5.88 -15.88
N GLY A 330 21.28 -5.64 -17.20
CA GLY A 330 22.01 -6.38 -18.23
C GLY A 330 21.36 -7.69 -18.66
N ASN A 331 20.17 -8.03 -18.13
CA ASN A 331 19.46 -9.25 -18.46
C ASN A 331 18.82 -9.13 -19.86
N ASN A 332 19.06 -10.12 -20.72
CA ASN A 332 18.32 -10.26 -21.99
C ASN A 332 16.96 -10.96 -21.78
N LEU A 333 16.17 -11.16 -22.83
CA LEU A 333 14.84 -11.77 -22.72
C LEU A 333 14.87 -13.24 -22.23
N LEU A 334 15.97 -13.99 -22.45
CA LEU A 334 16.10 -15.35 -21.95
C LEU A 334 16.20 -15.41 -20.43
N PHE A 335 16.88 -14.43 -19.79
CA PHE A 335 16.90 -14.30 -18.33
C PHE A 335 15.49 -14.15 -17.76
N MET A 336 14.64 -13.35 -18.42
CA MET A 336 13.25 -13.18 -18.01
C MET A 336 12.46 -14.49 -18.16
N ALA A 337 12.58 -15.17 -19.30
CA ALA A 337 11.94 -16.45 -19.52
C ALA A 337 12.40 -17.52 -18.50
N ALA A 338 13.69 -17.57 -18.18
CA ALA A 338 14.28 -18.46 -17.18
C ALA A 338 13.77 -18.18 -15.77
N PHE A 339 13.64 -16.91 -15.38
CA PHE A 339 13.11 -16.52 -14.07
C PHE A 339 11.66 -16.98 -13.88
N HIS A 340 10.83 -16.78 -14.90
CA HIS A 340 9.40 -17.10 -14.86
C HIS A 340 9.09 -18.57 -15.19
N GLY A 341 10.07 -19.34 -15.66
CA GLY A 341 9.85 -20.72 -16.09
C GLY A 341 9.06 -20.81 -17.39
N SER A 342 9.15 -19.81 -18.26
CA SER A 342 8.43 -19.72 -19.52
C SER A 342 9.12 -20.54 -20.61
N TYR A 343 8.86 -21.85 -20.63
CA TYR A 343 9.53 -22.80 -21.51
C TYR A 343 9.35 -22.47 -22.99
N ASN A 344 8.12 -22.28 -23.44
CA ASN A 344 7.84 -22.09 -24.87
C ASN A 344 8.41 -20.76 -25.39
N ALA A 345 8.29 -19.69 -24.61
CA ALA A 345 8.89 -18.40 -24.90
C ALA A 345 10.41 -18.47 -24.93
N PHE A 346 11.02 -19.22 -24.01
CA PHE A 346 12.47 -19.43 -24.00
C PHE A 346 12.93 -20.09 -25.32
N VAL A 347 12.31 -21.21 -25.69
CA VAL A 347 12.64 -21.94 -26.92
C VAL A 347 12.46 -21.05 -28.15
N TYR A 348 11.38 -20.29 -28.20
CA TYR A 348 11.10 -19.36 -29.29
C TYR A 348 12.17 -18.26 -29.42
N LEU A 349 12.57 -17.65 -28.30
CA LEU A 349 13.62 -16.61 -28.28
C LEU A 349 14.98 -17.17 -28.69
N HIS A 350 15.33 -18.37 -28.22
CA HIS A 350 16.59 -19.02 -28.52
C HIS A 350 16.66 -19.47 -29.99
N LEU A 351 15.72 -20.29 -30.44
CA LEU A 351 15.79 -20.92 -31.77
C LEU A 351 15.35 -19.98 -32.89
N THR A 352 14.28 -19.21 -32.68
CA THR A 352 13.70 -18.39 -33.75
C THR A 352 14.32 -17.00 -33.80
N LYS A 353 14.71 -16.44 -32.66
CA LYS A 353 15.25 -15.07 -32.56
C LYS A 353 16.76 -15.02 -32.32
N GLY A 354 17.42 -16.17 -32.13
CA GLY A 354 18.87 -16.25 -31.96
C GLY A 354 19.36 -15.49 -30.72
N VAL A 355 18.54 -15.35 -29.68
CA VAL A 355 18.99 -14.70 -28.43
C VAL A 355 19.99 -15.63 -27.77
N ASP A 356 21.17 -15.11 -27.45
CA ASP A 356 22.29 -15.88 -26.92
C ASP A 356 22.10 -16.23 -25.43
N PRO A 357 22.07 -17.53 -25.07
CA PRO A 357 21.90 -17.98 -23.69
C PRO A 357 23.18 -17.86 -22.84
N THR A 358 24.35 -17.70 -23.46
CA THR A 358 25.67 -17.70 -22.79
C THR A 358 26.06 -16.34 -22.21
N GLN A 359 25.25 -15.31 -22.46
CA GLN A 359 25.53 -13.95 -22.02
C GLN A 359 25.43 -13.77 -20.51
N HIS A 360 26.32 -12.95 -19.96
CA HIS A 360 26.25 -12.49 -18.57
C HIS A 360 25.48 -11.18 -18.45
N ASN A 361 24.84 -10.99 -17.30
CA ASN A 361 24.27 -9.70 -16.92
C ASN A 361 25.30 -8.77 -16.24
N ASN A 362 24.89 -7.59 -15.79
CA ASN A 362 25.80 -6.58 -15.21
C ASN A 362 26.46 -7.02 -13.89
N THR A 363 25.98 -8.11 -13.28
CA THR A 363 26.56 -8.72 -12.07
C THR A 363 27.44 -9.94 -12.37
N GLY A 364 27.67 -10.23 -13.66
CA GLY A 364 28.38 -11.44 -14.07
C GLY A 364 27.55 -12.72 -13.89
N ALA A 365 26.24 -12.62 -13.67
CA ALA A 365 25.40 -13.80 -13.53
C ALA A 365 25.04 -14.37 -14.91
N THR A 366 25.15 -15.69 -15.04
CA THR A 366 24.66 -16.46 -16.20
C THR A 366 23.15 -16.70 -16.08
N LEU A 367 22.60 -17.29 -17.14
CA LEU A 367 21.21 -17.69 -17.19
C LEU A 367 20.85 -18.68 -16.06
N LEU A 368 21.77 -19.57 -15.67
CA LEU A 368 21.51 -20.61 -14.66
C LEU A 368 21.24 -20.03 -13.27
N GLN A 369 21.89 -18.94 -12.89
CA GLN A 369 21.60 -18.25 -11.62
C GLN A 369 20.15 -17.74 -11.59
N THR A 370 19.61 -17.34 -12.74
CA THR A 370 18.22 -16.86 -12.85
C THR A 370 17.22 -18.01 -12.91
N LEU A 371 17.59 -19.11 -13.57
CA LEU A 371 16.81 -20.35 -13.62
C LEU A 371 16.57 -20.96 -12.22
N CYS A 372 17.44 -20.68 -11.24
CA CYS A 372 17.28 -21.10 -9.85
C CYS A 372 15.97 -20.61 -9.19
N TYR A 373 15.32 -19.60 -9.77
CA TYR A 373 14.03 -19.05 -9.30
C TYR A 373 12.82 -19.75 -9.91
N SER A 374 13.01 -20.55 -10.97
CA SER A 374 11.97 -21.32 -11.65
C SER A 374 11.87 -22.75 -11.13
N SER A 375 10.67 -23.34 -11.27
CA SER A 375 10.38 -24.75 -10.98
C SER A 375 9.95 -25.53 -12.23
N ASN A 376 10.23 -25.02 -13.44
CA ASN A 376 9.84 -25.68 -14.69
C ASN A 376 10.90 -26.69 -15.15
N GLY A 377 10.60 -27.99 -15.04
CA GLY A 377 11.52 -29.06 -15.41
C GLY A 377 11.83 -29.14 -16.91
N GLN A 378 10.85 -28.89 -17.80
CA GLN A 378 11.09 -28.91 -19.24
C GLN A 378 12.11 -27.85 -19.68
N LEU A 379 12.03 -26.67 -19.05
CA LEU A 379 12.99 -25.60 -19.30
C LEU A 379 14.39 -25.96 -18.80
N ILE A 380 14.47 -26.63 -17.66
CA ILE A 380 15.74 -27.09 -17.09
C ILE A 380 16.39 -28.14 -18.00
N ASP A 381 15.62 -29.11 -18.46
CA ASP A 381 16.10 -30.15 -19.38
C ASP A 381 16.54 -29.56 -20.72
N TYR A 382 15.79 -28.58 -21.23
CA TYR A 382 16.15 -27.89 -22.46
C TYR A 382 17.47 -27.11 -22.32
N ILE A 383 17.60 -26.29 -21.27
CA ILE A 383 18.81 -25.50 -21.01
C ILE A 383 20.01 -26.43 -20.77
N LYS A 384 19.82 -27.54 -20.05
CA LYS A 384 20.83 -28.58 -19.88
C LYS A 384 21.31 -29.12 -21.22
N GLY A 385 20.38 -29.44 -22.13
CA GLY A 385 20.69 -29.95 -23.47
C GLY A 385 21.39 -28.96 -24.40
N LEU A 386 21.44 -27.66 -24.07
CA LEU A 386 22.24 -26.68 -24.81
C LEU A 386 23.75 -26.91 -24.65
N ASN A 387 24.16 -27.62 -23.59
CA ASN A 387 25.55 -28.00 -23.31
C ASN A 387 26.53 -26.81 -23.38
N CYS A 388 26.11 -25.59 -23.01
CA CYS A 388 26.89 -24.36 -23.16
C CYS A 388 26.96 -23.50 -21.89
N LEU A 389 26.48 -24.01 -20.75
CA LEU A 389 26.43 -23.30 -19.47
C LEU A 389 26.98 -24.17 -18.34
N ASP A 390 27.72 -23.54 -17.42
CA ASP A 390 28.37 -24.20 -16.29
C ASP A 390 27.63 -23.89 -14.96
N PRO A 391 27.12 -24.92 -14.23
CA PRO A 391 26.47 -24.76 -12.93
C PRO A 391 27.40 -24.26 -11.81
N ASP A 392 28.70 -24.31 -12.02
CA ASP A 392 29.73 -23.93 -11.06
C ASP A 392 30.44 -22.61 -11.44
N GLU A 393 30.00 -21.95 -12.52
CA GLU A 393 30.48 -20.62 -12.90
C GLU A 393 30.00 -19.55 -11.90
N PRO A 394 30.91 -18.83 -11.22
CA PRO A 394 30.54 -17.81 -10.25
C PRO A 394 30.21 -16.48 -10.91
N ASN A 395 29.24 -15.76 -10.35
CA ASN A 395 29.06 -14.34 -10.66
C ASN A 395 30.12 -13.46 -9.96
N TYR A 396 30.07 -12.13 -10.14
CA TYR A 396 31.06 -11.22 -9.53
C TYR A 396 31.07 -11.21 -7.99
N SER A 397 30.03 -11.73 -7.36
CA SER A 397 29.96 -11.91 -5.89
C SER A 397 30.43 -13.29 -5.44
N GLY A 398 30.96 -14.13 -6.34
CA GLY A 398 31.41 -15.49 -6.05
C GLY A 398 30.29 -16.52 -5.88
N LEU A 399 29.04 -16.19 -6.26
CA LEU A 399 27.91 -17.12 -6.14
C LEU A 399 27.73 -17.92 -7.44
N THR A 400 27.82 -19.24 -7.33
CA THR A 400 27.53 -20.18 -8.44
C THR A 400 26.04 -20.54 -8.49
N PRO A 401 25.50 -20.95 -9.65
CA PRO A 401 24.15 -21.50 -9.76
C PRO A 401 23.86 -22.59 -8.72
N ARG A 402 24.79 -23.52 -8.49
CA ARG A 402 24.65 -24.58 -7.48
C ARG A 402 24.45 -24.03 -6.06
N THR A 403 25.22 -23.02 -5.68
CA THR A 403 25.06 -22.38 -4.35
C THR A 403 23.72 -21.65 -4.20
N ILE A 404 23.23 -21.01 -5.27
CA ILE A 404 21.94 -20.31 -5.27
C ILE A 404 20.78 -21.32 -5.22
N ALA A 405 20.81 -22.37 -6.04
CA ALA A 405 19.81 -23.43 -6.04
C ALA A 405 19.71 -24.12 -4.66
N THR A 406 20.85 -24.37 -4.01
CA THR A 406 20.91 -24.92 -2.65
C THR A 406 20.25 -24.00 -1.63
N LYS A 407 20.62 -22.70 -1.62
CA LYS A 407 20.01 -21.69 -0.73
C LYS A 407 18.48 -21.59 -0.93
N ARG A 408 18.02 -21.75 -2.17
CA ARG A 408 16.60 -21.71 -2.54
C ARG A 408 15.86 -23.04 -2.35
N LYS A 409 16.57 -24.13 -2.02
CA LYS A 409 16.01 -25.49 -1.94
C LYS A 409 15.31 -25.93 -3.24
N ASN A 410 15.86 -25.54 -4.39
CA ASN A 410 15.34 -25.94 -5.70
C ASN A 410 15.79 -27.37 -6.03
N THR A 411 15.10 -28.37 -5.47
CA THR A 411 15.49 -29.79 -5.59
C THR A 411 15.50 -30.28 -7.03
N LEU A 412 14.61 -29.77 -7.87
CA LEU A 412 14.53 -30.16 -9.28
C LEU A 412 15.79 -29.73 -10.03
N LEU A 413 16.19 -28.46 -9.89
CA LEU A 413 17.41 -27.97 -10.52
C LEU A 413 18.68 -28.62 -9.93
N LEU A 414 18.70 -28.87 -8.61
CA LEU A 414 19.82 -29.58 -7.96
C LEU A 414 19.99 -31.00 -8.52
N SER A 415 18.89 -31.75 -8.70
CA SER A 415 18.95 -33.08 -9.31
C SER A 415 19.41 -33.02 -10.78
N ALA A 416 19.01 -31.99 -11.53
CA ALA A 416 19.51 -31.80 -12.88
C ALA A 416 21.02 -31.50 -12.91
N PHE A 417 21.54 -30.76 -11.92
CA PHE A 417 22.95 -30.43 -11.79
C PHE A 417 23.85 -31.62 -11.44
N GLU A 418 23.32 -32.72 -10.92
CA GLU A 418 24.08 -33.96 -10.67
C GLU A 418 24.46 -34.67 -11.97
N GLN A 419 23.63 -34.46 -13.01
CA GLN A 419 23.80 -35.07 -14.32
C GLN A 419 24.16 -34.01 -15.37
N TRP A 420 24.68 -32.85 -14.95
CA TRP A 420 25.03 -31.77 -15.87
C TRP A 420 26.28 -32.15 -16.68
N PRO A 421 26.31 -31.89 -17.99
CA PRO A 421 27.50 -32.14 -18.80
C PRO A 421 28.72 -31.42 -18.24
N ASP A 422 29.87 -32.09 -18.25
CA ASP A 422 31.14 -31.47 -17.84
C ASP A 422 31.55 -30.41 -18.87
N PRO A 423 31.90 -29.18 -18.47
CA PRO A 423 32.42 -28.16 -19.38
C PRO A 423 33.65 -28.63 -20.19
N SER A 424 34.42 -29.59 -19.67
CA SER A 424 35.61 -30.12 -20.35
C SER A 424 35.31 -31.06 -21.53
N ASP A 425 34.10 -31.63 -21.61
CA ASP A 425 33.66 -32.47 -22.73
C ASP A 425 33.28 -31.65 -23.98
N GLN A 426 33.28 -30.30 -23.90
CA GLN A 426 32.87 -29.39 -24.97
C GLN A 426 33.90 -29.26 -26.11
N GLN A 427 35.14 -29.73 -25.95
CA GLN A 427 36.18 -29.62 -26.99
C GLN A 427 36.03 -30.61 -28.16
N SER A 428 35.12 -31.59 -28.10
CA SER A 428 35.02 -32.65 -29.13
C SER A 428 33.86 -32.52 -30.12
N LEU A 429 32.98 -31.52 -30.00
CA LEU A 429 31.86 -31.33 -30.94
C LEU A 429 31.98 -29.97 -31.64
N GLY A 430 32.75 -29.97 -32.72
CA GLY A 430 33.02 -28.81 -33.55
C GLY A 430 31.76 -28.17 -34.11
N VAL A 431 31.62 -26.87 -33.86
CA VAL A 431 30.86 -25.97 -34.72
C VAL A 431 31.87 -25.00 -35.32
N THR A 432 32.20 -25.24 -36.58
CA THR A 432 32.85 -24.28 -37.48
C THR A 432 32.07 -22.96 -37.43
N LYS A 433 32.73 -21.87 -37.02
CA LYS A 433 32.27 -20.52 -37.32
C LYS A 433 32.25 -20.36 -38.84
N SER A 434 31.06 -20.18 -39.41
CA SER A 434 30.85 -19.64 -40.75
C SER A 434 29.88 -18.47 -40.64
#